data_AF-A0AA38ZDS1-F1
#
_entry.id   AF-A0AA38ZDS1-F1
#
_cell.length_a   1.000
_cell.length_b   1.000
_cell.length_c   1.000
_cell.angle_alpha   90.00
_cell.angle_beta   90.00
_cell.angle_gamma   90.00
#
_symmetry.space_group_name_H-M   'P 1'
#
loop_
_entity.id
_entity.type
_entity.pdbx_description
1 polymer ?
#
loop_
_entity_poly.entity_id
_entity_poly.type
_entity_poly.pdbx_seq_one_letter_code
_entity_poly.pdbx_strand_id
1 'polypeptide(L)'
;MSEKLAPEKRHSFFHGSQKVFEWDQTLEEVNVYITLPPNVPTKLFYCKIQSKHVEVGIKGNPPYLNHDLSCPVKTDSSFWTLEDDTMHITLQKREKGYTWSSPIVGEGQLDPYSTDLEQKRLMLQRFQEEASNCSFFQLS
;
A
#
# COMPACT_ATOMS: atom_id res chain seq x y z
N MET A 1 5.11 -4.73 -21.94
CA MET A 1 4.43 -3.62 -21.23
C MET A 1 3.65 -4.31 -20.13
N SER A 2 4.21 -4.36 -18.92
CA SER A 2 3.60 -5.11 -17.82
C SER A 2 2.27 -4.44 -17.47
N GLU A 3 1.16 -5.06 -17.86
CA GLU A 3 -0.16 -4.78 -17.30
C GLU A 3 -0.08 -5.15 -15.82
N LYS A 4 0.39 -4.20 -15.02
CA LYS A 4 0.30 -4.23 -13.57
C LYS A 4 -1.18 -4.42 -13.28
N LEU A 5 -1.56 -5.65 -12.91
CA LEU A 5 -2.91 -5.98 -12.47
C LEU A 5 -3.19 -5.11 -11.24
N ALA A 6 -3.75 -3.93 -11.49
CA ALA A 6 -4.18 -3.02 -10.44
C ALA A 6 -5.17 -3.81 -9.56
N PRO A 7 -5.03 -3.78 -8.23
CA PRO A 7 -5.98 -4.42 -7.35
C PRO A 7 -7.38 -3.88 -7.64
N GLU A 8 -8.30 -4.76 -8.04
CA GLU A 8 -9.69 -4.38 -8.33
C GLU A 8 -10.43 -3.89 -7.07
N LYS A 9 -9.91 -4.18 -5.87
CA LYS A 9 -10.55 -3.85 -4.60
C LYS A 9 -9.56 -3.27 -3.61
N ARG A 10 -9.81 -2.02 -3.19
CA ARG A 10 -9.12 -1.37 -2.07
C ARG A 10 -9.76 -1.81 -0.74
N HIS A 11 -8.94 -1.92 0.28
CA HIS A 11 -9.35 -2.20 1.65
C HIS A 11 -9.49 -0.89 2.41
N SER A 12 -10.71 -0.55 2.82
CA SER A 12 -10.97 0.67 3.60
C SER A 12 -10.97 0.32 5.09
N PHE A 13 -10.15 1.01 5.89
CA PHE A 13 -10.15 0.91 7.35
C PHE A 13 -11.02 2.02 7.94
N PHE A 14 -11.94 1.62 8.81
CA PHE A 14 -12.83 2.52 9.54
C PHE A 14 -12.50 2.47 11.03
N HIS A 15 -12.34 3.63 11.64
CA HIS A 15 -12.23 3.77 13.10
C HIS A 15 -13.54 4.40 13.59
N GLY A 16 -14.41 3.57 14.17
CA GLY A 16 -15.79 3.97 14.47
C GLY A 16 -16.59 4.23 13.20
N SER A 17 -17.11 5.44 13.03
CA SER A 17 -17.89 5.87 11.86
C SER A 17 -17.06 6.59 10.79
N GLN A 18 -15.77 6.82 11.02
CA GLN A 18 -14.90 7.57 10.13
C GLN A 18 -13.94 6.64 9.37
N LYS A 19 -13.88 6.82 8.05
CA LYS A 19 -12.86 6.18 7.21
C LYS A 19 -11.50 6.83 7.51
N VAL A 20 -10.53 6.05 7.97
CA VAL A 20 -9.19 6.55 8.33
C VAL A 20 -8.29 6.54 7.10
N PHE A 21 -8.16 5.38 6.47
CA PHE A 21 -7.35 5.20 5.26
C PHE A 21 -7.89 4.04 4.43
N GLU A 22 -7.54 4.05 3.15
CA GLU A 22 -7.76 2.95 2.25
C GLU A 22 -6.40 2.43 1.81
N TRP A 23 -6.30 1.15 1.50
CA TRP A 23 -5.04 0.60 1.07
C TRP A 23 -5.26 -0.58 0.14
N ASP A 24 -4.27 -0.82 -0.69
CA ASP A 24 -4.21 -1.98 -1.56
C ASP A 24 -2.77 -2.46 -1.66
N GLN A 25 -2.58 -3.65 -2.21
CA GLN A 25 -1.25 -4.15 -2.46
C GLN A 25 -1.18 -4.96 -3.75
N THR A 26 0.02 -5.04 -4.28
CA THR A 26 0.41 -5.98 -5.31
C THR A 26 1.54 -6.87 -4.79
N LEU A 27 2.10 -7.71 -5.65
CA LEU A 27 3.28 -8.50 -5.32
C LEU A 27 4.48 -7.63 -4.95
N GLU A 28 4.55 -6.41 -5.47
CA GLU A 28 5.75 -5.58 -5.39
C GLU A 28 5.59 -4.34 -4.51
N GLU A 29 4.39 -3.82 -4.36
CA GLU A 29 4.13 -2.57 -3.64
C GLU A 29 2.84 -2.61 -2.82
N VAL A 30 2.75 -1.68 -1.87
CA VAL A 30 1.56 -1.39 -1.07
C VAL A 30 1.19 0.06 -1.32
N ASN A 31 -0.05 0.31 -1.69
CA ASN A 31 -0.58 1.66 -1.87
C ASN A 31 -1.48 2.00 -0.70
N VAL A 32 -1.31 3.18 -0.11
CA VAL A 32 -2.17 3.70 0.96
C VAL A 32 -2.73 5.04 0.52
N TYR A 33 -4.03 5.22 0.66
CA TYR A 33 -4.78 6.43 0.32
C TYR A 33 -5.41 6.99 1.58
N ILE A 34 -5.07 8.24 1.90
CA ILE A 34 -5.56 8.92 3.11
C ILE A 34 -6.30 10.16 2.64
N THR A 35 -7.60 10.23 2.95
CA THR A 35 -8.39 11.44 2.69
C THR A 35 -8.01 12.50 3.71
N LEU A 36 -7.43 13.61 3.24
CA LEU A 36 -6.97 14.68 4.12
C LEU A 36 -8.11 15.64 4.46
N PRO A 37 -8.03 16.32 5.62
CA PRO A 37 -9.05 17.30 5.99
C PRO A 37 -9.06 18.48 5.00
N PRO A 38 -10.24 18.91 4.54
CA PRO A 38 -10.36 20.10 3.70
C PRO A 38 -9.93 21.33 4.50
N ASN A 39 -9.41 22.35 3.81
CA ASN A 39 -8.88 23.62 4.36
C ASN A 39 -7.44 23.60 4.87
N VAL A 40 -6.68 22.51 4.69
CA VAL A 40 -5.25 22.51 4.99
C VAL A 40 -4.45 22.65 3.70
N PRO A 41 -3.51 23.62 3.61
CA PRO A 41 -2.70 23.77 2.41
C PRO A 41 -1.78 22.57 2.23
N THR A 42 -1.80 22.03 1.01
CA THR A 42 -1.03 20.85 0.56
C THR A 42 0.45 20.88 0.93
N LYS A 43 1.06 22.07 0.95
CA LYS A 43 2.47 22.30 1.28
C LYS A 43 2.84 22.04 2.74
N LEU A 44 1.86 22.03 3.65
CA LEU A 44 2.10 21.73 5.06
C LEU A 44 2.13 20.21 5.31
N PHE A 45 1.53 19.41 4.44
CA PHE A 45 1.59 17.96 4.58
C PHE A 45 3.00 17.45 4.33
N TYR A 46 3.38 16.45 5.12
CA TYR A 46 4.61 15.73 4.95
C TYR A 46 4.37 14.23 5.15
N CYS A 47 5.07 13.43 4.36
CA CYS A 47 5.26 12.01 4.62
C CYS A 47 6.74 11.73 4.81
N LYS A 48 7.09 10.98 5.85
CA LYS A 48 8.38 10.35 5.98
C LYS A 48 8.19 8.84 5.90
N ILE A 49 8.77 8.24 4.88
CA ILE A 49 8.78 6.81 4.68
C ILE A 49 10.15 6.32 5.11
N GLN A 50 10.19 5.40 6.06
CA GLN A 50 11.39 4.71 6.50
C GLN A 50 11.25 3.22 6.22
N SER A 51 12.36 2.48 6.36
CA SER A 51 12.42 1.05 6.04
C SER A 51 11.29 0.25 6.69
N LYS A 52 10.91 0.52 7.95
CA LYS A 52 9.84 -0.20 8.63
C LYS A 52 8.84 0.73 9.34
N HIS A 53 8.79 1.99 8.93
CA HIS A 53 8.04 3.00 9.66
C HIS A 53 7.53 4.07 8.72
N VAL A 54 6.31 4.55 8.95
CA VAL A 54 5.70 5.61 8.15
C VAL A 54 5.11 6.68 9.06
N GLU A 55 5.47 7.93 8.76
CA GLU A 55 4.98 9.11 9.45
C GLU A 55 4.30 10.02 8.45
N VAL A 56 3.03 10.34 8.68
CA VAL A 56 2.24 11.29 7.89
C VAL A 56 1.72 12.36 8.84
N GLY A 57 1.86 13.63 8.48
CA GLY A 57 1.37 14.71 9.32
C GLY A 57 1.30 16.05 8.62
N ILE A 58 0.84 17.04 9.37
CA ILE A 58 0.79 18.45 8.96
C ILE A 58 1.84 19.20 9.77
N LYS A 59 2.71 19.95 9.11
CA LYS A 59 3.71 20.79 9.79
C LYS A 59 3.02 21.70 10.81
N GLY A 60 3.49 21.65 12.06
CA GLY A 60 2.93 22.42 13.18
C GLY A 60 1.83 21.71 13.97
N ASN A 61 1.40 20.51 13.55
CA ASN A 61 0.44 19.67 14.27
C ASN A 61 1.08 18.32 14.65
N PRO A 62 0.49 17.58 15.62
CA PRO A 62 0.87 16.18 15.84
C PRO A 62 0.70 15.36 14.55
N PRO A 63 1.57 14.37 14.31
CA PRO A 63 1.47 13.51 13.13
C PRO A 63 0.12 12.80 13.12
N TYR A 64 -0.51 12.79 11.95
CA TYR A 64 -1.79 12.12 11.72
C TYR A 64 -1.64 10.61 11.81
N LEU A 65 -0.53 10.09 11.28
CA LEU A 65 -0.20 8.67 11.24
C LEU A 65 1.26 8.52 11.62
N ASN A 66 1.57 7.77 12.66
CA ASN A 66 2.95 7.54 13.12
C ASN A 66 3.05 6.11 13.63
N HIS A 67 3.25 5.17 12.70
CA HIS A 67 3.21 3.75 13.02
C HIS A 67 4.26 2.95 12.24
N ASP A 68 4.60 1.81 12.80
CA ASP A 68 5.45 0.84 12.15
C ASP A 68 4.70 0.08 11.04
N LEU A 69 5.42 -0.19 9.96
CA LEU A 69 4.95 -0.98 8.83
C LEU A 69 5.06 -2.47 9.16
N SER A 70 4.13 -3.26 8.62
CA SER A 70 4.12 -4.72 8.82
C SER A 70 5.41 -5.39 8.33
N CYS A 71 5.95 -4.91 7.21
CA CYS A 71 7.18 -5.42 6.62
C CYS A 71 8.10 -4.29 6.13
N PRO A 72 9.40 -4.59 5.93
CA PRO A 72 10.32 -3.60 5.45
C PRO A 72 10.09 -3.23 3.98
N VAL A 73 10.25 -1.94 3.67
CA VAL A 73 10.07 -1.33 2.35
C VAL A 73 11.37 -0.70 1.85
N LYS A 74 11.49 -0.54 0.53
CA LYS A 74 12.61 0.17 -0.10
C LYS A 74 12.30 1.66 -0.10
N THR A 75 12.90 2.40 0.81
CA THR A 75 12.71 3.85 0.93
C THR A 75 13.05 4.59 -0.36
N ASP A 76 14.08 4.15 -1.08
CA ASP A 76 14.53 4.79 -2.34
C ASP A 76 13.52 4.63 -3.50
N SER A 77 12.66 3.61 -3.44
CA SER A 77 11.63 3.36 -4.45
C SER A 77 10.22 3.67 -3.96
N SER A 78 10.08 4.07 -2.69
CA SER A 78 8.81 4.45 -2.10
C SER A 78 8.63 5.95 -2.19
N PHE A 79 7.44 6.40 -2.55
CA PHE A 79 7.14 7.81 -2.70
C PHE A 79 5.70 8.08 -2.30
N TRP A 80 5.35 9.35 -2.17
CA TRP A 80 3.98 9.76 -1.93
C TRP A 80 3.64 10.93 -2.84
N THR A 81 2.39 10.95 -3.26
CA THR A 81 1.78 12.01 -4.05
C THR A 81 0.53 12.50 -3.33
N LEU A 82 0.07 13.66 -3.77
CA LEU A 82 -1.12 14.27 -3.25
C LEU A 82 -1.99 14.67 -4.44
N GLU A 83 -3.15 14.04 -4.56
CA GLU A 83 -4.09 14.22 -5.66
C GLU A 83 -5.48 14.49 -5.07
N ASP A 84 -6.12 15.59 -5.48
CA ASP A 84 -7.51 15.94 -5.10
C ASP A 84 -7.85 15.67 -3.62
N ASP A 85 -7.08 16.29 -2.72
CA ASP A 85 -7.22 16.17 -1.25
C ASP A 85 -7.01 14.74 -0.68
N THR A 86 -6.50 13.82 -1.51
CA THR A 86 -6.15 12.45 -1.14
C THR A 86 -4.65 12.25 -1.24
N MET A 87 -4.05 11.82 -0.12
CA MET A 87 -2.64 11.50 -0.06
C MET A 87 -2.45 10.04 -0.47
N HIS A 88 -1.72 9.81 -1.55
CA HIS A 88 -1.41 8.47 -2.06
C HIS A 88 0.05 8.15 -1.75
N ILE A 89 0.26 7.15 -0.90
CA ILE A 89 1.58 6.67 -0.48
C ILE A 89 1.83 5.34 -1.16
N THR A 90 2.86 5.28 -1.99
CA THR A 90 3.32 4.06 -2.66
C THR A 90 4.56 3.54 -1.96
N LEU A 91 4.42 2.37 -1.32
CA LEU A 91 5.45 1.70 -0.56
C LEU A 91 5.97 0.48 -1.32
N GLN A 92 7.23 0.53 -1.76
CA GLN A 92 7.84 -0.60 -2.47
C GLN A 92 8.26 -1.68 -1.48
N LYS A 93 7.67 -2.88 -1.57
CA LYS A 93 8.04 -4.02 -0.71
C LYS A 93 9.50 -4.39 -0.94
N ARG A 94 10.23 -4.64 0.14
CA ARG A 94 11.61 -5.14 0.05
C ARG A 94 11.64 -6.57 -0.47
N GLU A 95 10.71 -7.40 0.00
CA GLU A 95 10.51 -8.78 -0.42
C GLU A 95 9.23 -8.89 -1.25
N LYS A 96 9.37 -9.28 -2.51
CA LYS A 96 8.23 -9.44 -3.43
C LYS A 96 7.45 -10.70 -3.09
N GLY A 97 6.13 -10.65 -3.22
CA GLY A 97 5.24 -11.79 -2.99
C GLY A 97 4.81 -12.00 -1.55
N TYR A 98 5.34 -11.21 -0.60
CA TYR A 98 4.83 -11.24 0.78
C TYR A 98 3.47 -10.53 0.85
N THR A 99 2.46 -11.23 1.36
CA THR A 99 1.09 -10.68 1.52
C THR A 99 1.01 -9.96 2.86
N TRP A 100 0.63 -8.69 2.83
CA TRP A 100 0.44 -7.88 4.03
C TRP A 100 -1.02 -8.02 4.48
N SER A 101 -1.26 -8.38 5.74
CA SER A 101 -2.63 -8.37 6.31
C SER A 101 -3.09 -6.96 6.69
N SER A 102 -2.13 -6.04 6.86
CA SER A 102 -2.34 -4.60 7.02
C SER A 102 -1.09 -3.83 6.59
N PRO A 103 -1.21 -2.59 6.07
CA PRO A 103 -0.09 -1.68 5.89
C PRO A 103 0.57 -1.29 7.21
N ILE A 104 -0.20 -1.21 8.29
CA ILE A 104 0.20 -0.64 9.58
C ILE A 104 0.06 -1.70 10.66
N VAL A 105 1.08 -1.83 11.51
CA VAL A 105 1.03 -2.80 12.62
C VAL A 105 0.00 -2.36 13.65
N GLY A 106 -0.99 -3.23 13.89
CA GLY A 106 -2.00 -3.03 14.93
C GLY A 106 -3.26 -2.28 14.51
N GLU A 107 -3.30 -1.72 13.29
CA GLU A 107 -4.47 -1.03 12.73
C GLU A 107 -4.84 -1.62 11.37
N GLY A 108 -6.10 -1.57 10.96
CA GLY A 108 -6.47 -2.00 9.60
C GLY A 108 -6.26 -3.48 9.28
N GLN A 109 -6.13 -4.34 10.31
CA GLN A 109 -5.96 -5.77 10.11
C GLN A 109 -7.20 -6.36 9.43
N LEU A 110 -6.97 -6.98 8.27
CA LEU A 110 -8.01 -7.68 7.54
C LEU A 110 -8.46 -8.93 8.28
N ASP A 111 -9.74 -9.27 8.09
CA ASP A 111 -10.28 -10.56 8.49
C ASP A 111 -9.47 -11.71 7.86
N PRO A 112 -9.41 -12.89 8.53
CA PRO A 112 -8.72 -14.07 8.00
C PRO A 112 -9.19 -14.45 6.59
N TYR A 113 -10.49 -14.30 6.31
CA TYR A 113 -11.08 -14.58 5.01
C TYR A 113 -10.58 -13.60 3.92
N SER A 114 -10.56 -12.30 4.23
CA SER A 114 -10.05 -11.27 3.31
C SER A 114 -8.55 -11.44 3.06
N THR A 115 -7.79 -11.81 4.10
CA THR A 115 -6.36 -12.11 3.98
C THR A 115 -6.11 -13.33 3.09
N ASP A 116 -6.88 -14.40 3.24
CA ASP A 116 -6.81 -15.59 2.38
C ASP A 116 -7.14 -15.26 0.91
N LEU A 117 -8.17 -14.45 0.69
CA LEU A 117 -8.55 -14.01 -0.66
C LEU A 117 -7.42 -13.21 -1.32
N GLU A 118 -6.80 -12.28 -0.59
CA GLU A 118 -5.70 -11.46 -1.10
C GLU A 118 -4.45 -12.29 -1.35
N GLN A 119 -4.13 -13.23 -0.47
CA GLN A 119 -3.05 -14.19 -0.68
C GLN A 119 -3.27 -15.01 -1.96
N LYS A 120 -4.49 -15.52 -2.17
CA LYS A 120 -4.85 -16.27 -3.39
C LYS A 120 -4.73 -15.40 -4.64
N ARG A 121 -5.18 -14.14 -4.58
CA ARG A 121 -5.03 -13.17 -5.67
C ARG A 121 -3.57 -12.97 -6.05
N LEU A 122 -2.71 -12.73 -5.06
CA LEU A 122 -1.28 -12.52 -5.27
C LEU A 122 -0.58 -13.80 -5.79
N MET A 123 -0.92 -14.97 -5.26
CA MET A 123 -0.42 -16.24 -5.79
C MET A 123 -0.80 -16.44 -7.26
N LEU A 124 -2.04 -16.13 -7.63
CA LEU A 124 -2.50 -16.26 -9.01
C LEU A 124 -1.76 -15.27 -9.92
N GLN A 125 -1.59 -14.02 -9.50
CA GLN A 125 -0.82 -13.02 -10.23
C GLN A 125 0.62 -13.51 -10.49
N ARG A 126 1.28 -14.05 -9.45
CA ARG A 126 2.64 -14.58 -9.57
C ARG A 126 2.71 -15.74 -10.57
N PHE A 127 1.74 -16.66 -10.49
CA PHE A 127 1.66 -17.79 -11.41
C PHE A 127 1.45 -17.33 -12.87
N GLN A 128 0.64 -16.31 -13.10
CA GLN A 128 0.42 -15.74 -14.44
C GLN A 128 1.69 -15.08 -15.01
N GLU A 129 2.46 -14.37 -14.18
CA GLU A 129 3.76 -13.80 -14.57
C GLU A 129 4.76 -14.90 -14.93
N GLU A 130 4.82 -15.96 -14.12
CA GLU A 130 5.69 -17.13 -14.36
C GLU A 130 5.27 -17.92 -15.63
N ALA A 131 3.97 -18.15 -15.82
CA ALA A 131 3.44 -18.86 -16.99
C ALA A 131 3.62 -18.08 -18.31
N SER A 132 3.50 -16.75 -18.25
CA SER A 132 3.76 -15.87 -19.39
C SER A 132 5.25 -15.90 -19.76
N ASN A 133 6.15 -15.98 -18.78
CA ASN A 133 7.58 -16.13 -19.01
C ASN A 133 7.95 -17.52 -19.55
N CYS A 134 7.24 -18.58 -19.16
CA CYS A 134 7.44 -19.95 -19.70
C CYS A 134 7.12 -20.05 -21.19
N SER A 135 6.14 -19.30 -21.69
CA SER A 135 5.77 -19.31 -23.12
C SER A 135 6.88 -18.75 -24.03
N PHE A 136 7.82 -17.98 -23.46
CA PHE A 136 8.96 -17.41 -24.18
C PHE A 136 10.10 -18.42 -24.41
N PHE A 137 10.17 -19.52 -23.65
CA PHE A 137 11.24 -20.52 -23.73
C PHE A 137 10.94 -21.69 -24.69
N GLN A 138 9.75 -21.74 -25.29
CA GLN A 138 9.36 -22.82 -26.20
C GLN A 138 9.46 -22.46 -27.70
N LEU A 139 10.03 -21.28 -28.04
CA LEU A 139 10.21 -20.81 -29.41
C LEU A 139 11.68 -20.56 -29.82
N SER A 140 12.65 -21.11 -29.09
CA SER A 140 14.06 -21.13 -29.49
C SER A 140 14.47 -22.49 -30.05
#